data_AF-A0A558ZV55-F1
#
_entry.id   AF-A0A558ZV55-F1
#
_cell.length_a   1.000
_cell.length_b   1.000
_cell.length_c   1.000
_cell.angle_alpha   90.00
_cell.angle_beta   90.00
_cell.angle_gamma   90.00
#
_symmetry.space_group_name_H-M   'P 1'
#
loop_
_entity.id
_entity.type
_entity.pdbx_description
1 polymer ?
#
loop_
_entity_poly.entity_id
_entity_poly.type
_entity_poly.pdbx_seq_one_letter_code
_entity_poly.pdbx_strand_id
1 'polypeptide(L)'
;LVYSGPDVENLGKFYDEMGFKQLKQALNTSSADVTESLDFTIVDQVSQDMLSEESIFHFELFGENYHTDDLVGFAWSCGDKLYATDKLELLEDPIFKDFLEKTPLRVYDFKKAKVLLNRFGVDLQAPAFDSRLAKYLLSTVEDNEIATIASLYGQTYLVDDETFYGKGVKKALPEREKFLEHLARKLAVLVETEPILLEKLSENGQLELLYDMEQPLAFVLAKMEIAGITVKKETLLEMQAENELVIEKLTQEIYELAGEEFNINSPKQLGVLLFEKLGLPLEYTKKTKTGYSTAVDVLERLAPIAPIVKKILDYRQIAKIQSTYVIGLQDWILADGKIHTRYVQDLTQTGRLSSVDPNLQNIPVRLEQGRLIRKAFVPEWDDSVLLSSDYSQIELRVLAHISKDEHLINAFQEGADIHTSTAMRVFGIERPEDVTANDRRNAKAVNFGVVYGISDFGLSNNLGISRKEAKAYIDTYFERFPGIKNYMDEVVREARDKGYVETLFKRRRELPDINSRNFNIRGFAERTAINS
;
A
#
# COMPACT_ATOMS: atom_id res chain seq x y z
N LEU A 1 33.80 -25.55 -24.06
CA LEU A 1 33.16 -24.29 -23.61
C LEU A 1 34.24 -23.48 -22.91
N VAL A 2 34.80 -22.49 -23.59
CA VAL A 2 35.78 -21.57 -22.99
C VAL A 2 34.96 -20.50 -22.29
N TYR A 3 35.07 -20.41 -20.96
CA TYR A 3 34.40 -19.37 -20.18
C TYR A 3 35.12 -18.04 -20.41
N SER A 4 34.43 -17.06 -21.00
CA SER A 4 34.96 -15.73 -21.35
C SER A 4 34.73 -14.67 -20.26
N GLY A 5 34.38 -15.10 -19.05
CA GLY A 5 33.95 -14.21 -17.97
C GLY A 5 32.42 -14.03 -17.92
N PRO A 6 31.91 -13.33 -16.90
CA PRO A 6 30.49 -13.03 -16.79
C PRO A 6 30.08 -12.02 -17.87
N ASP A 7 28.94 -12.26 -18.51
CA ASP A 7 28.28 -11.28 -19.37
C ASP A 7 27.67 -10.20 -18.48
N VAL A 8 28.45 -9.13 -18.25
CA VAL A 8 28.12 -8.06 -17.30
C VAL A 8 26.82 -7.35 -17.68
N GLU A 9 26.53 -7.22 -18.98
CA GLU A 9 25.32 -6.54 -19.45
C GLU A 9 24.07 -7.36 -19.15
N ASN A 10 24.08 -8.65 -19.51
CA ASN A 10 22.96 -9.54 -19.22
C ASN A 10 22.80 -9.79 -17.72
N LEU A 11 23.91 -9.84 -16.97
CA LEU A 11 23.88 -9.98 -15.52
C LEU A 11 23.34 -8.72 -14.82
N GLY A 12 23.64 -7.54 -15.35
CA GLY A 12 23.08 -6.26 -14.89
C GLY A 12 21.56 -6.23 -15.07
N LYS A 13 21.07 -6.51 -16.29
CA LYS A 13 19.62 -6.59 -16.58
C LYS A 13 18.91 -7.59 -15.67
N PHE A 14 19.50 -8.77 -15.47
CA PHE A 14 18.96 -9.77 -14.55
C PHE A 14 18.90 -9.26 -13.09
N TYR A 15 19.93 -8.54 -12.62
CA TYR A 15 19.90 -7.96 -11.28
C TYR A 15 18.84 -6.87 -11.13
N ASP A 16 18.55 -6.12 -12.19
CA ASP A 16 17.48 -5.12 -12.20
C ASP A 16 16.10 -5.75 -12.16
N GLU A 17 15.86 -6.77 -12.99
CA GLU A 17 14.63 -7.57 -12.97
C GLU A 17 14.38 -8.21 -11.60
N MET A 18 15.46 -8.63 -10.92
CA MET A 18 15.38 -9.30 -9.61
C MET A 18 15.45 -8.34 -8.42
N GLY A 19 15.61 -7.03 -8.64
CA GLY A 19 15.76 -6.04 -7.56
C GLY A 19 17.04 -6.16 -6.72
N PHE A 20 18.10 -6.77 -7.25
CA PHE A 20 19.36 -7.02 -6.55
C PHE A 20 20.29 -5.79 -6.52
N LYS A 21 19.84 -4.72 -5.85
CA LYS A 21 20.54 -3.42 -5.77
C LYS A 21 22.01 -3.51 -5.35
N GLN A 22 22.35 -4.35 -4.36
CA GLN A 22 23.72 -4.51 -3.87
C GLN A 22 24.64 -5.23 -4.87
N LEU A 23 24.12 -6.26 -5.55
CA LEU A 23 24.89 -7.01 -6.54
C LEU A 23 25.13 -6.17 -7.80
N LYS A 24 24.16 -5.32 -8.18
CA LYS A 24 24.34 -4.34 -9.24
C LYS A 24 25.37 -3.27 -8.88
N GLN A 25 25.29 -2.69 -7.68
CA GLN A 25 26.31 -1.73 -7.25
C GLN A 25 27.71 -2.32 -7.34
N ALA A 26 27.89 -3.57 -6.89
CA ALA A 26 29.16 -4.28 -7.01
C ALA A 26 29.58 -4.54 -8.47
N LEU A 27 28.63 -4.67 -9.40
CA LEU A 27 28.88 -4.80 -10.84
C LEU A 27 29.38 -3.47 -11.43
N ASN A 28 28.74 -2.36 -11.04
CA ASN A 28 28.99 -1.00 -11.54
C ASN A 28 30.25 -0.34 -10.94
N THR A 29 30.77 -0.81 -9.80
CA THR A 29 32.06 -0.35 -9.27
C THR A 29 33.23 -0.61 -10.24
N SER A 30 33.03 -1.51 -11.22
CA SER A 30 34.00 -1.82 -12.28
C SER A 30 33.94 -0.87 -13.48
N SER A 31 32.86 -0.08 -13.62
CA SER A 31 32.58 0.80 -14.77
C SER A 31 32.48 2.26 -14.31
N ALA A 32 33.57 2.77 -13.72
CA ALA A 32 33.68 4.19 -13.42
C ALA A 32 33.75 5.02 -14.72
N ASP A 33 32.95 6.07 -14.75
CA ASP A 33 33.15 7.33 -15.48
C ASP A 33 33.20 7.30 -17.02
N VAL A 34 32.04 7.11 -17.65
CA VAL A 34 31.73 7.83 -18.89
C VAL A 34 30.35 8.46 -18.74
N THR A 35 30.23 9.53 -17.95
CA THR A 35 29.05 10.38 -17.97
C THR A 35 29.15 11.25 -19.22
N GLU A 36 28.50 10.86 -20.31
CA GLU A 36 28.33 11.77 -21.45
C GLU A 36 27.68 13.06 -20.95
N SER A 37 28.22 14.21 -21.37
CA SER A 37 27.65 15.52 -21.07
C SER A 37 26.28 15.62 -21.72
N LEU A 38 25.24 15.84 -20.90
CA LEU A 38 23.87 16.05 -21.40
C LEU A 38 23.73 17.50 -21.85
N ASP A 39 23.20 17.72 -23.06
CA ASP A 39 22.84 19.06 -23.53
C ASP A 39 21.49 19.49 -22.91
N PHE A 40 21.50 20.56 -22.13
CA PHE A 40 20.29 21.13 -21.52
C PHE A 40 20.45 22.63 -21.31
N THR A 41 19.32 23.34 -21.26
CA THR A 41 19.30 24.78 -21.04
C THR A 41 18.78 25.10 -19.64
N ILE A 42 19.56 25.88 -18.88
CA ILE A 42 19.09 26.48 -17.62
C ILE A 42 18.18 27.66 -17.96
N VAL A 43 16.95 27.64 -17.47
CA VAL A 43 15.94 28.64 -17.83
C VAL A 43 15.71 29.61 -16.69
N ASP A 44 15.89 30.90 -17.01
CA ASP A 44 15.58 32.01 -16.10
C ASP A 44 14.30 32.77 -16.49
N GLN A 45 13.81 32.59 -17.72
CA GLN A 45 12.60 33.20 -18.27
C GLN A 45 11.98 32.24 -19.30
N VAL A 46 10.66 32.04 -19.23
CA VAL A 46 9.94 31.14 -20.15
C VAL A 46 9.47 31.91 -21.38
N SER A 47 9.55 31.28 -22.56
CA SER A 47 8.95 31.75 -23.79
C SER A 47 8.09 30.65 -24.44
N GLN A 48 7.16 31.05 -25.31
CA GLN A 48 6.17 30.14 -25.89
C GLN A 48 6.81 29.03 -26.77
N ASP A 49 7.97 29.28 -27.37
CA ASP A 49 8.73 28.30 -28.16
C ASP A 49 9.42 27.21 -27.31
N MET A 50 9.42 27.35 -25.98
CA MET A 50 9.90 26.34 -25.03
C MET A 50 8.81 25.36 -24.59
N LEU A 51 7.57 25.50 -25.07
CA LEU A 51 6.41 24.75 -24.61
C LEU A 51 5.72 24.04 -25.77
N SER A 52 5.35 22.78 -25.56
CA SER A 52 4.63 21.94 -26.53
C SER A 52 3.64 21.05 -25.78
N GLU A 53 2.51 20.68 -26.39
CA GLU A 53 1.57 19.73 -25.79
C GLU A 53 2.22 18.35 -25.52
N GLU A 54 3.28 18.01 -26.25
CA GLU A 54 4.08 16.80 -26.03
C GLU A 54 5.21 16.98 -25.00
N SER A 55 5.31 18.14 -24.36
CA SER A 55 6.29 18.40 -23.30
C SER A 55 6.06 17.45 -22.13
N ILE A 56 7.13 16.77 -21.71
CA ILE A 56 7.16 15.98 -20.49
C ILE A 56 7.66 16.88 -19.36
N PHE A 57 7.04 16.80 -18.19
CA PHE A 57 7.38 17.60 -17.01
C PHE A 57 7.82 16.72 -15.84
N HIS A 58 8.79 17.24 -15.10
CA HIS A 58 9.21 16.67 -13.82
C HIS A 58 9.39 17.77 -12.78
N PHE A 59 8.69 17.61 -11.65
CA PHE A 59 8.74 18.53 -10.50
C PHE A 59 9.45 17.84 -9.34
N GLU A 60 10.56 18.42 -8.89
CA GLU A 60 11.43 17.84 -7.87
C GLU A 60 11.12 18.36 -6.48
N LEU A 61 10.81 17.43 -5.58
CA LEU A 61 10.66 17.69 -4.15
C LEU A 61 11.92 17.25 -3.43
N PHE A 62 12.36 18.04 -2.46
CA PHE A 62 13.47 17.62 -1.62
C PHE A 62 13.04 16.62 -0.53
N GLY A 63 11.82 16.75 -0.03
CA GLY A 63 11.22 15.81 0.91
C GLY A 63 10.33 14.76 0.23
N GLU A 64 9.51 14.08 1.02
CA GLU A 64 8.59 13.06 0.50
C GLU A 64 7.14 13.54 0.49
N ASN A 65 6.75 14.41 1.43
CA ASN A 65 5.38 14.85 1.62
C ASN A 65 5.10 16.14 0.82
N TYR A 66 4.50 15.99 -0.36
CA TYR A 66 4.16 17.10 -1.25
C TYR A 66 3.13 18.10 -0.71
N HIS A 67 2.47 17.83 0.43
CA HIS A 67 1.66 18.84 1.12
C HIS A 67 2.50 19.85 1.90
N THR A 68 3.66 19.44 2.43
CA THR A 68 4.44 20.22 3.40
C THR A 68 5.85 20.53 2.95
N ASP A 69 6.48 19.60 2.21
CA ASP A 69 7.87 19.73 1.77
C ASP A 69 7.97 20.62 0.54
N ASP A 70 9.08 21.34 0.40
CA ASP A 70 9.23 22.34 -0.66
C ASP A 70 9.63 21.73 -2.02
N LEU A 71 9.04 22.30 -3.07
CA LEU A 71 9.53 22.17 -4.44
C LEU A 71 10.91 22.86 -4.52
N VAL A 72 11.90 22.19 -5.12
CA VAL A 72 13.28 22.72 -5.20
C VAL A 72 13.74 23.01 -6.62
N GLY A 73 13.00 22.52 -7.62
CA GLY A 73 13.25 22.79 -9.01
C GLY A 73 12.36 21.94 -9.90
N PHE A 74 12.34 22.24 -11.18
CA PHE A 74 11.59 21.48 -12.16
C PHE A 74 12.26 21.53 -13.53
N ALA A 75 11.92 20.55 -14.37
CA ALA A 75 12.45 20.41 -15.71
C ALA A 75 11.33 20.01 -16.69
N TRP A 76 11.48 20.41 -17.95
CA TRP A 76 10.56 20.01 -19.01
C TRP A 76 11.24 19.89 -20.37
N SER A 77 10.64 19.10 -21.26
CA SER A 77 11.13 18.92 -22.63
C SER A 77 10.35 19.76 -23.63
N CYS A 78 10.95 20.07 -24.78
CA CYS A 78 10.21 20.56 -25.94
C CYS A 78 10.92 20.12 -27.22
N GLY A 79 10.35 19.14 -27.93
CA GLY A 79 11.09 18.42 -28.97
C GLY A 79 12.32 17.75 -28.36
N ASP A 80 13.48 17.92 -28.99
CA ASP A 80 14.75 17.33 -28.53
C ASP A 80 15.46 18.17 -27.44
N LYS A 81 14.87 19.32 -27.04
CA LYS A 81 15.48 20.21 -26.04
C LYS A 81 15.01 19.88 -24.64
N LEU A 82 15.94 19.96 -23.68
CA LEU A 82 15.69 19.79 -22.26
C LEU A 82 15.93 21.12 -21.54
N TYR A 83 14.98 21.50 -20.70
CA TYR A 83 15.03 22.71 -19.89
C TYR A 83 14.98 22.36 -18.41
N ALA A 84 15.76 23.05 -17.59
CA ALA A 84 15.76 22.88 -16.14
C ALA A 84 15.86 24.23 -15.43
N THR A 85 15.21 24.35 -14.28
CA THR A 85 15.25 25.57 -13.47
C THR A 85 15.03 25.29 -11.99
N ASP A 86 15.65 26.12 -11.16
CA ASP A 86 15.42 26.24 -9.72
C ASP A 86 14.60 27.49 -9.37
N LYS A 87 14.19 28.28 -10.38
CA LYS A 87 13.37 29.49 -10.21
C LYS A 87 11.89 29.15 -10.16
N LEU A 88 11.40 28.93 -8.95
CA LEU A 88 9.99 28.58 -8.71
C LEU A 88 9.01 29.69 -9.11
N GLU A 89 9.47 30.95 -9.12
CA GLU A 89 8.70 32.12 -9.59
C GLU A 89 8.21 31.98 -11.05
N LEU A 90 8.85 31.12 -11.86
CA LEU A 90 8.37 30.83 -13.22
C LEU A 90 7.01 30.13 -13.24
N LEU A 91 6.57 29.49 -12.14
CA LEU A 91 5.22 28.93 -12.03
C LEU A 91 4.13 30.02 -11.98
N GLU A 92 4.50 31.25 -11.64
CA GLU A 92 3.60 32.41 -11.63
C GLU A 92 3.66 33.20 -12.95
N ASP A 93 4.60 32.88 -13.85
CA ASP A 93 4.67 33.50 -15.17
C ASP A 93 3.37 33.25 -15.94
N PRO A 94 2.72 34.29 -16.52
CA PRO A 94 1.43 34.11 -17.17
C PRO A 94 1.44 33.13 -18.34
N ILE A 95 2.53 33.04 -19.11
CA ILE A 95 2.62 32.14 -20.26
C ILE A 95 2.74 30.71 -19.76
N PHE A 96 3.63 30.48 -18.79
CA PHE A 96 3.87 29.14 -18.25
C PHE A 96 2.66 28.63 -17.46
N LYS A 97 2.09 29.46 -16.60
CA LYS A 97 0.89 29.13 -15.82
C LYS A 97 -0.30 28.79 -16.72
N ASP A 98 -0.59 29.64 -17.71
CA ASP A 98 -1.70 29.40 -18.65
C ASP A 98 -1.54 28.08 -19.39
N PHE A 99 -0.30 27.74 -19.77
CA PHE A 99 0.02 26.47 -20.40
C PHE A 99 -0.21 25.28 -19.44
N LEU A 100 0.31 25.32 -18.22
CA LEU A 100 0.16 24.23 -17.24
C LEU A 100 -1.32 23.98 -16.86
N GLU A 101 -2.15 25.03 -16.80
CA GLU A 101 -3.57 24.92 -16.40
C GLU A 101 -4.49 24.49 -17.55
N LYS A 102 -4.07 24.62 -18.81
CA LYS A 102 -4.90 24.29 -19.99
C LYS A 102 -4.46 23.05 -20.74
N THR A 103 -3.22 22.61 -20.56
CA THR A 103 -2.66 21.47 -21.29
C THR A 103 -2.70 20.21 -20.42
N PRO A 104 -3.26 19.10 -20.92
CA PRO A 104 -3.09 17.78 -20.29
C PRO A 104 -1.61 17.39 -20.31
N LEU A 105 -0.94 17.45 -19.15
CA LEU A 105 0.51 17.26 -19.09
C LEU A 105 0.91 15.79 -19.17
N ARG A 106 2.08 15.54 -19.76
CA ARG A 106 2.84 14.31 -19.63
C ARG A 106 3.83 14.49 -18.47
N VAL A 107 3.82 13.62 -17.47
CA VAL A 107 4.51 13.90 -16.20
C VAL A 107 4.92 12.62 -15.49
N TYR A 108 5.97 12.70 -14.66
CA TYR A 108 6.26 11.68 -13.65
C TYR A 108 5.57 12.01 -12.31
N ASP A 109 4.66 11.14 -11.87
CA ASP A 109 3.85 11.31 -10.65
C ASP A 109 2.93 12.54 -10.73
N PHE A 110 1.87 12.41 -11.52
CA PHE A 110 0.89 13.46 -11.76
C PHE A 110 0.22 13.93 -10.46
N LYS A 111 -0.10 12.97 -9.56
CA LYS A 111 -0.80 13.29 -8.32
C LYS A 111 0.05 14.20 -7.44
N LYS A 112 1.33 13.88 -7.26
CA LYS A 112 2.31 14.74 -6.59
C LYS A 112 2.38 16.12 -7.26
N ALA A 113 2.51 16.17 -8.58
CA ALA A 113 2.60 17.43 -9.32
C ALA A 113 1.36 18.31 -9.08
N LYS A 114 0.15 17.75 -9.21
CA LYS A 114 -1.10 18.49 -9.03
C LYS A 114 -1.25 19.04 -7.61
N VAL A 115 -0.98 18.23 -6.58
CA VAL A 115 -1.08 18.67 -5.18
C VAL A 115 -0.04 19.74 -4.86
N LEU A 116 1.19 19.55 -5.32
CA LEU A 116 2.29 20.49 -5.09
C LEU A 116 2.04 21.83 -5.78
N LEU A 117 1.69 21.81 -7.06
CA LEU A 117 1.47 23.03 -7.85
C LEU A 117 0.22 23.81 -7.43
N ASN A 118 -0.77 23.15 -6.84
CA ASN A 118 -1.91 23.83 -6.22
C ASN A 118 -1.47 24.80 -5.11
N ARG A 119 -0.35 24.55 -4.42
CA ARG A 119 0.23 25.47 -3.42
C ARG A 119 0.78 26.76 -4.05
N PHE A 120 1.12 26.73 -5.34
CA PHE A 120 1.54 27.87 -6.16
C PHE A 120 0.36 28.47 -6.95
N GLY A 121 -0.87 28.04 -6.64
CA GLY A 121 -2.09 28.50 -7.31
C GLY A 121 -2.21 28.05 -8.76
N VAL A 122 -1.57 26.94 -9.14
CA VAL A 122 -1.65 26.33 -10.48
C VAL A 122 -2.50 25.06 -10.41
N ASP A 123 -3.64 25.04 -11.11
CA ASP A 123 -4.56 23.89 -11.14
C ASP A 123 -4.39 23.04 -12.41
N LEU A 124 -3.64 21.93 -12.30
CA LEU A 124 -3.42 21.03 -13.43
C LEU A 124 -4.70 20.30 -13.87
N GLN A 125 -4.91 20.17 -15.18
CA GLN A 125 -5.91 19.26 -15.76
C GLN A 125 -5.51 17.79 -15.58
N ALA A 126 -6.41 16.86 -15.92
CA ALA A 126 -6.07 15.44 -15.95
C ALA A 126 -4.85 15.18 -16.87
N PRO A 127 -3.95 14.25 -16.51
CA PRO A 127 -2.71 14.05 -17.25
C PRO A 127 -2.97 13.40 -18.60
N ALA A 128 -2.16 13.78 -19.60
CA ALA A 128 -2.02 13.02 -20.83
C ALA A 128 -1.29 11.70 -20.57
N PHE A 129 -0.24 11.69 -19.73
CA PHE A 129 0.52 10.49 -19.39
C PHE A 129 1.17 10.60 -18.00
N ASP A 130 1.19 9.49 -17.25
CA ASP A 130 1.94 9.36 -15.99
C ASP A 130 2.95 8.20 -16.04
N SER A 131 4.25 8.54 -16.17
CA SER A 131 5.33 7.54 -16.28
C SER A 131 5.44 6.64 -15.05
N ARG A 132 5.10 7.16 -13.86
CA ARG A 132 5.20 6.40 -12.59
C ARG A 132 4.12 5.32 -12.54
N LEU A 133 2.89 5.69 -12.89
CA LEU A 133 1.77 4.74 -12.97
C LEU A 133 1.98 3.73 -14.10
N ALA A 134 2.49 4.16 -15.25
CA ALA A 134 2.83 3.27 -16.36
C ALA A 134 3.83 2.19 -15.93
N LYS A 135 4.94 2.57 -15.25
CA LYS A 135 5.89 1.59 -14.70
C LYS A 135 5.22 0.67 -13.69
N TYR A 136 4.42 1.21 -12.77
CA TYR A 136 3.76 0.41 -11.73
C TYR A 136 2.85 -0.68 -12.32
N LEU A 137 2.18 -0.42 -13.44
CA LEU A 137 1.37 -1.43 -14.12
C LEU A 137 2.20 -2.53 -14.80
N LEU A 138 3.42 -2.23 -15.23
CA LEU A 138 4.28 -3.15 -15.97
C LEU A 138 5.16 -4.04 -15.09
N SER A 139 5.59 -3.56 -13.92
CA SER A 139 6.65 -4.22 -13.15
C SER A 139 6.33 -4.34 -11.66
N THR A 140 6.62 -5.51 -11.11
CA THR A 140 6.52 -5.79 -9.66
C THR A 140 7.78 -5.41 -8.87
N VAL A 141 8.81 -4.84 -9.50
CA VAL A 141 10.01 -4.33 -8.81
C VAL A 141 9.58 -3.27 -7.78
N GLU A 142 10.18 -3.33 -6.59
CA GLU A 142 9.62 -2.75 -5.35
C GLU A 142 9.35 -1.24 -5.39
N ASP A 143 10.17 -0.45 -6.09
CA ASP A 143 9.99 1.01 -6.18
C ASP A 143 9.62 1.46 -7.61
N ASN A 144 9.05 2.66 -7.72
CA ASN A 144 8.68 3.28 -8.99
C ASN A 144 9.48 4.55 -9.26
N GLU A 145 10.76 4.57 -8.85
CA GLU A 145 11.65 5.72 -9.04
C GLU A 145 12.11 5.86 -10.49
N ILE A 146 12.47 7.08 -10.91
CA ILE A 146 12.97 7.34 -12.28
C ILE A 146 14.25 6.54 -12.55
N ALA A 147 15.13 6.37 -11.55
CA ALA A 147 16.33 5.55 -11.69
C ALA A 147 16.00 4.07 -12.00
N THR A 148 14.92 3.54 -11.42
CA THR A 148 14.43 2.19 -11.72
C THR A 148 13.79 2.12 -13.10
N ILE A 149 13.06 3.16 -13.53
CA ILE A 149 12.54 3.27 -14.91
C ILE A 149 13.70 3.27 -15.92
N ALA A 150 14.73 4.10 -15.69
CA ALA A 150 15.94 4.16 -16.50
C ALA A 150 16.58 2.78 -16.63
N SER A 151 16.68 2.07 -15.51
CA SER A 151 17.32 0.78 -15.45
C SER A 151 16.59 -0.34 -16.19
N LEU A 152 15.26 -0.34 -16.14
CA LEU A 152 14.44 -1.41 -16.72
C LEU A 152 14.12 -1.15 -18.20
N TYR A 153 14.00 0.12 -18.58
CA TYR A 153 13.43 0.50 -19.87
C TYR A 153 14.27 1.51 -20.66
N GLY A 154 15.36 2.05 -20.10
CA GLY A 154 16.21 3.06 -20.75
C GLY A 154 17.66 2.61 -20.93
N GLN A 155 18.42 3.45 -21.62
CA GLN A 155 19.87 3.38 -21.81
C GLN A 155 20.57 4.50 -21.04
N THR A 156 19.87 5.61 -20.76
CA THR A 156 20.41 6.72 -19.99
C THR A 156 20.72 6.27 -18.56
N TYR A 157 21.99 6.33 -18.17
CA TYR A 157 22.39 6.08 -16.79
C TYR A 157 21.88 7.21 -15.88
N LEU A 158 21.16 6.83 -14.82
CA LEU A 158 20.68 7.74 -13.80
C LEU A 158 21.06 7.21 -12.41
N VAL A 159 21.78 8.02 -11.65
CA VAL A 159 22.08 7.75 -10.23
C VAL A 159 20.79 7.87 -9.41
N ASP A 160 20.61 6.99 -8.42
CA ASP A 160 19.46 7.05 -7.52
C ASP A 160 19.50 8.30 -6.62
N ASP A 161 18.30 8.81 -6.29
CA ASP A 161 18.10 10.04 -5.52
C ASP A 161 18.79 9.99 -4.16
N GLU A 162 18.81 8.81 -3.55
CA GLU A 162 19.40 8.60 -2.24
C GLU A 162 20.93 8.71 -2.26
N THR A 163 21.57 8.22 -3.33
CA THR A 163 23.00 8.39 -3.59
C THR A 163 23.31 9.84 -3.99
N PHE A 164 22.44 10.47 -4.79
CA PHE A 164 22.65 11.84 -5.27
C PHE A 164 22.48 12.90 -4.17
N TYR A 165 21.37 12.87 -3.42
CA TYR A 165 21.08 13.80 -2.34
C TYR A 165 21.70 13.38 -1.00
N GLY A 166 22.00 12.10 -0.81
CA GLY A 166 22.40 11.53 0.48
C GLY A 166 21.22 11.09 1.36
N LYS A 167 21.54 10.45 2.50
CA LYS A 167 20.55 9.91 3.45
C LYS A 167 20.53 10.63 4.79
N GLY A 168 19.33 10.74 5.37
CA GLY A 168 19.13 11.21 6.74
C GLY A 168 19.78 12.58 6.98
N VAL A 169 20.61 12.70 8.02
CA VAL A 169 21.29 13.97 8.37
C VAL A 169 22.28 14.45 7.30
N LYS A 170 22.73 13.57 6.40
CA LYS A 170 23.62 13.94 5.28
C LYS A 170 22.88 14.34 4.01
N LYS A 171 21.54 14.30 4.01
CA LYS A 171 20.74 14.69 2.85
C LYS A 171 20.89 16.19 2.60
N ALA A 172 21.33 16.58 1.41
CA ALA A 172 21.54 17.97 1.03
C ALA A 172 21.34 18.17 -0.48
N LEU A 173 20.96 19.38 -0.89
CA LEU A 173 20.99 19.76 -2.30
C LEU A 173 22.45 19.98 -2.73
N PRO A 174 22.89 19.37 -3.83
CA PRO A 174 24.19 19.65 -4.42
C PRO A 174 24.30 21.08 -4.96
N GLU A 175 25.48 21.41 -5.49
CA GLU A 175 25.70 22.65 -6.24
C GLU A 175 24.67 22.80 -7.38
N ARG A 176 24.20 24.04 -7.59
CA ARG A 176 23.13 24.39 -8.53
C ARG A 176 23.28 23.72 -9.90
N GLU A 177 24.45 23.82 -10.53
CA GLU A 177 24.68 23.25 -11.86
C GLU A 177 24.52 21.72 -11.87
N LYS A 178 25.08 21.03 -10.87
CA LYS A 178 24.95 19.57 -10.73
C LYS A 178 23.50 19.15 -10.46
N PHE A 179 22.79 19.92 -9.65
CA PHE A 179 21.37 19.69 -9.37
C PHE A 179 20.53 19.81 -10.65
N LEU A 180 20.69 20.90 -11.40
CA LEU A 180 19.93 21.14 -12.63
C LEU A 180 20.28 20.13 -13.73
N GLU A 181 21.55 19.73 -13.85
CA GLU A 181 21.96 18.65 -14.74
C GLU A 181 21.29 17.32 -14.35
N HIS A 182 21.21 17.01 -13.05
CA HIS A 182 20.52 15.80 -12.58
C HIS A 182 19.01 15.83 -12.88
N LEU A 183 18.35 17.00 -12.74
CA LEU A 183 16.95 17.16 -13.17
C LEU A 183 16.79 16.95 -14.68
N ALA A 184 17.68 17.50 -15.49
CA ALA A 184 17.67 17.32 -16.94
C ALA A 184 17.91 15.84 -17.31
N ARG A 185 18.77 15.12 -16.59
CA ARG A 185 18.98 13.67 -16.77
C ARG A 185 17.75 12.85 -16.41
N LYS A 186 17.07 13.17 -15.29
CA LYS A 186 15.78 12.57 -14.92
C LYS A 186 14.77 12.74 -16.05
N LEU A 187 14.67 13.95 -16.60
CA LEU A 187 13.78 14.24 -17.71
C LEU A 187 14.15 13.48 -19.00
N ALA A 188 15.45 13.38 -19.33
CA ALA A 188 15.92 12.63 -20.48
C ALA A 188 15.48 11.16 -20.43
N VAL A 189 15.58 10.53 -19.24
CA VAL A 189 15.04 9.18 -19.00
C VAL A 189 13.55 9.12 -19.30
N LEU A 190 12.76 10.08 -18.83
CA LEU A 190 11.31 10.07 -19.05
C LEU A 190 10.96 10.19 -20.54
N VAL A 191 11.64 11.07 -21.28
CA VAL A 191 11.49 11.21 -22.74
C VAL A 191 11.86 9.93 -23.46
N GLU A 192 12.99 9.31 -23.08
CA GLU A 192 13.47 8.08 -23.70
C GLU A 192 12.52 6.89 -23.46
N THR A 193 12.02 6.76 -22.23
CA THR A 193 11.33 5.54 -21.77
C THR A 193 9.84 5.55 -22.03
N GLU A 194 9.21 6.71 -22.15
CA GLU A 194 7.77 6.82 -22.42
C GLU A 194 7.27 5.97 -23.61
N PRO A 195 7.83 6.07 -24.84
CA PRO A 195 7.36 5.24 -25.96
C PRO A 195 7.50 3.74 -25.70
N ILE A 196 8.55 3.33 -24.97
CA ILE A 196 8.82 1.93 -24.61
C ILE A 196 7.78 1.42 -23.59
N LEU A 197 7.44 2.24 -22.59
CA LEU A 197 6.40 1.92 -21.61
C LEU A 197 5.04 1.76 -22.31
N LEU A 198 4.71 2.65 -23.25
CA LEU A 198 3.46 2.60 -24.01
C LEU A 198 3.37 1.36 -24.90
N GLU A 199 4.46 1.00 -25.59
CA GLU A 199 4.53 -0.23 -26.39
C GLU A 199 4.27 -1.46 -25.52
N LYS A 200 4.97 -1.58 -24.38
CA LYS A 200 4.79 -2.72 -23.45
C LYS A 200 3.40 -2.78 -22.84
N LEU A 201 2.82 -1.64 -22.47
CA LEU A 201 1.44 -1.58 -21.97
C LEU A 201 0.45 -2.02 -23.05
N SER A 202 0.71 -1.66 -24.32
CA SER A 202 -0.09 -2.10 -25.47
C SER A 202 -0.01 -3.62 -25.65
N GLU A 203 1.19 -4.19 -25.66
CA GLU A 203 1.43 -5.63 -25.74
C GLU A 203 0.72 -6.39 -24.61
N ASN A 204 0.62 -5.78 -23.43
CA ASN A 204 -0.05 -6.35 -22.27
C ASN A 204 -1.57 -6.12 -22.23
N GLY A 205 -2.13 -5.31 -23.13
CA GLY A 205 -3.54 -4.90 -23.07
C GLY A 205 -3.87 -4.04 -21.84
N GLN A 206 -2.91 -3.25 -21.34
CA GLN A 206 -3.00 -2.45 -20.12
C GLN A 206 -3.16 -0.94 -20.40
N LEU A 207 -3.23 -0.51 -21.66
CA LEU A 207 -3.41 0.91 -22.01
C LEU A 207 -4.74 1.47 -21.46
N GLU A 208 -5.84 0.74 -21.60
CA GLU A 208 -7.14 1.15 -21.05
C GLU A 208 -7.10 1.21 -19.52
N LEU A 209 -6.39 0.30 -18.86
CA LEU A 209 -6.18 0.35 -17.41
C LEU A 209 -5.46 1.65 -17.01
N LEU A 210 -4.42 2.05 -17.74
CA LEU A 210 -3.72 3.31 -17.46
C LEU A 210 -4.62 4.53 -17.70
N TYR A 211 -5.18 4.65 -18.90
CA TYR A 211 -5.86 5.87 -19.37
C TYR A 211 -7.29 6.02 -18.85
N ASP A 212 -8.04 4.93 -18.70
CA ASP A 212 -9.45 4.97 -18.34
C ASP A 212 -9.69 4.72 -16.85
N MET A 213 -8.68 4.24 -16.12
CA MET A 213 -8.80 3.94 -14.68
C MET A 213 -7.73 4.63 -13.83
N GLU A 214 -6.45 4.33 -14.01
CA GLU A 214 -5.40 4.78 -13.07
C GLU A 214 -5.14 6.29 -13.14
N GLN A 215 -5.01 6.89 -14.32
CA GLN A 215 -4.82 8.34 -14.50
C GLN A 215 -6.04 9.16 -14.05
N PRO A 216 -7.29 8.81 -14.44
CA PRO A 216 -8.48 9.46 -13.91
C PRO A 216 -8.59 9.34 -12.39
N LEU A 217 -8.23 8.18 -11.82
CA LEU A 217 -8.20 7.99 -10.37
C LEU A 217 -7.16 8.88 -9.71
N ALA A 218 -5.95 9.01 -10.26
CA ALA A 218 -4.92 9.90 -9.73
C ALA A 218 -5.40 11.36 -9.65
N PHE A 219 -6.17 11.82 -10.64
CA PHE A 219 -6.80 13.14 -10.63
C PHE A 219 -7.86 13.30 -9.54
N VAL A 220 -8.70 12.29 -9.32
CA VAL A 220 -9.68 12.29 -8.22
C VAL A 220 -8.97 12.28 -6.87
N LEU A 221 -7.95 11.44 -6.71
CA LEU A 221 -7.18 11.35 -5.47
C LEU A 221 -6.47 12.67 -5.16
N ALA A 222 -5.80 13.30 -6.13
CA ALA A 222 -5.21 14.63 -5.93
C ALA A 222 -6.23 15.65 -5.38
N LYS A 223 -7.47 15.66 -5.93
CA LYS A 223 -8.54 16.55 -5.44
C LYS A 223 -8.96 16.21 -4.01
N MET A 224 -9.06 14.92 -3.68
CA MET A 224 -9.38 14.48 -2.31
C MET A 224 -8.29 14.89 -1.31
N GLU A 225 -7.02 14.74 -1.71
CA GLU A 225 -5.86 15.13 -0.89
C GLU A 225 -5.80 16.64 -0.69
N ILE A 226 -6.01 17.43 -1.74
CA ILE A 226 -6.08 18.90 -1.65
C ILE A 226 -7.25 19.35 -0.75
N ALA A 227 -8.42 18.72 -0.87
CA ALA A 227 -9.58 19.09 -0.06
C ALA A 227 -9.37 18.78 1.43
N GLY A 228 -8.72 17.65 1.74
CA GLY A 228 -8.48 17.19 3.10
C GLY A 228 -9.76 16.80 3.84
N ILE A 229 -9.61 16.42 5.11
CA ILE A 229 -10.74 16.18 6.02
C ILE A 229 -10.61 17.08 7.25
N THR A 230 -11.70 17.77 7.61
CA THR A 230 -11.72 18.67 8.77
C THR A 230 -11.71 17.87 10.07
N VAL A 231 -10.85 18.26 11.01
CA VAL A 231 -10.69 17.58 12.29
C VAL A 231 -10.82 18.57 13.45
N LYS A 232 -11.74 18.30 14.38
CA LYS A 232 -11.88 19.05 15.63
C LYS A 232 -10.77 18.64 16.60
N LYS A 233 -9.71 19.44 16.65
CA LYS A 233 -8.54 19.22 17.51
C LYS A 233 -8.92 19.16 18.99
N GLU A 234 -9.89 19.96 19.42
CA GLU A 234 -10.39 20.01 20.79
C GLU A 234 -10.95 18.65 21.23
N THR A 235 -11.70 17.98 20.34
CA THR A 235 -12.23 16.64 20.61
C THR A 235 -11.11 15.62 20.83
N LEU A 236 -10.00 15.72 20.09
CA LEU A 236 -8.84 14.86 20.31
C LEU A 236 -8.14 15.17 21.64
N LEU A 237 -8.01 16.44 22.02
CA LEU A 237 -7.41 16.85 23.30
C LEU A 237 -8.24 16.38 24.51
N GLU A 238 -9.56 16.48 24.43
CA GLU A 238 -10.46 15.95 25.48
C GLU A 238 -10.30 14.44 25.62
N MET A 239 -10.33 13.70 24.50
CA MET A 239 -10.07 12.26 24.49
C MET A 239 -8.68 11.90 25.03
N GLN A 240 -7.68 12.76 24.77
CA GLN A 240 -6.32 12.56 25.26
C GLN A 240 -6.29 12.53 26.79
N ALA A 241 -6.90 13.53 27.42
CA ALA A 241 -6.97 13.64 28.88
C ALA A 241 -7.79 12.51 29.51
N GLU A 242 -8.92 12.14 28.92
CA GLU A 242 -9.75 11.03 29.41
C GLU A 242 -9.00 9.69 29.37
N ASN A 243 -8.32 9.40 28.26
CA ASN A 243 -7.56 8.17 28.09
C ASN A 243 -6.36 8.11 29.04
N GLU A 244 -5.69 9.24 29.32
CA GLU A 244 -4.57 9.29 30.27
C GLU A 244 -4.99 8.79 31.66
N LEU A 245 -6.16 9.23 32.15
CA LEU A 245 -6.72 8.77 33.43
C LEU A 245 -7.02 7.26 33.42
N VAL A 246 -7.57 6.75 32.32
CA VAL A 246 -7.87 5.31 32.17
C VAL A 246 -6.59 4.47 32.10
N ILE A 247 -5.59 4.94 31.36
CA ILE A 247 -4.28 4.29 31.23
C ILE A 247 -3.59 4.25 32.59
N GLU A 248 -3.57 5.35 33.34
CA GLU A 248 -2.97 5.41 34.67
C GLU A 248 -3.65 4.42 35.62
N LYS A 249 -4.98 4.41 35.65
CA LYS A 249 -5.75 3.46 36.47
C LYS A 249 -5.44 2.00 36.10
N LEU A 250 -5.46 1.66 34.83
CA LEU A 250 -5.15 0.29 34.37
C LEU A 250 -3.70 -0.09 34.68
N THR A 251 -2.77 0.86 34.60
CA THR A 251 -1.36 0.65 34.94
C THR A 251 -1.22 0.26 36.41
N GLN A 252 -1.87 1.00 37.33
CA GLN A 252 -1.85 0.68 38.75
C GLN A 252 -2.48 -0.69 39.04
N GLU A 253 -3.65 -0.98 38.46
CA GLU A 253 -4.29 -2.30 38.61
C GLU A 253 -3.40 -3.45 38.08
N ILE A 254 -2.66 -3.24 36.99
CA ILE A 254 -1.72 -4.22 36.45
C ILE A 254 -0.52 -4.41 37.38
N TYR A 255 0.04 -3.34 37.94
CA TYR A 255 1.15 -3.41 38.89
C TYR A 255 0.76 -4.09 40.19
N GLU A 256 -0.43 -3.82 40.72
CA GLU A 256 -0.97 -4.51 41.89
C GLU A 256 -1.12 -6.02 41.65
N LEU A 257 -1.65 -6.42 40.49
CA LEU A 257 -1.80 -7.82 40.12
C LEU A 257 -0.46 -8.51 39.80
N ALA A 258 0.54 -7.76 39.32
CA ALA A 258 1.88 -8.26 39.02
C ALA A 258 2.75 -8.37 40.28
N GLY A 259 2.49 -7.55 41.30
CA GLY A 259 3.32 -7.41 42.50
C GLY A 259 4.61 -6.63 42.28
N GLU A 260 4.79 -6.02 41.10
CA GLU A 260 5.96 -5.22 40.74
C GLU A 260 5.64 -4.26 39.58
N GLU A 261 6.43 -3.19 39.47
CA GLU A 261 6.39 -2.30 38.30
C GLU A 261 7.23 -2.85 37.15
N PHE A 262 6.72 -2.70 35.93
CA PHE A 262 7.42 -3.09 34.70
C PHE A 262 6.88 -2.30 33.50
N ASN A 263 7.57 -2.39 32.36
CA ASN A 263 7.08 -1.78 31.12
C ASN A 263 6.06 -2.71 30.44
N ILE A 264 4.78 -2.39 30.59
CA ILE A 264 3.63 -3.14 30.02
C ILE A 264 3.70 -3.21 28.48
N ASN A 265 4.28 -2.18 27.84
CA ASN A 265 4.44 -2.11 26.39
C ASN A 265 5.63 -2.94 25.88
N SER A 266 6.53 -3.41 26.75
CA SER A 266 7.67 -4.25 26.37
C SER A 266 7.25 -5.72 26.27
N PRO A 267 7.20 -6.34 25.07
CA PRO A 267 6.78 -7.73 24.93
C PRO A 267 7.69 -8.70 25.69
N LYS A 268 8.98 -8.35 25.81
CA LYS A 268 9.97 -9.15 26.54
C LYS A 268 9.70 -9.15 28.04
N GLN A 269 9.53 -7.96 28.65
CA GLN A 269 9.25 -7.87 30.09
C GLN A 269 7.90 -8.51 30.42
N LEU A 270 6.88 -8.24 29.61
CA LEU A 270 5.57 -8.84 29.79
C LEU A 270 5.61 -10.37 29.66
N GLY A 271 6.34 -10.90 28.67
CA GLY A 271 6.49 -12.34 28.49
C GLY A 271 7.14 -13.02 29.70
N VAL A 272 8.22 -12.43 30.24
CA VAL A 272 8.87 -12.93 31.46
C VAL A 272 7.91 -12.92 32.64
N LEU A 273 7.16 -11.83 32.84
CA LEU A 273 6.18 -11.74 33.92
C LEU A 273 5.10 -12.83 33.81
N LEU A 274 4.45 -12.94 32.65
CA LEU A 274 3.33 -13.86 32.45
C LEU A 274 3.75 -15.33 32.57
N PHE A 275 4.87 -15.73 31.96
CA PHE A 275 5.21 -17.14 31.79
C PHE A 275 6.27 -17.65 32.77
N GLU A 276 7.15 -16.80 33.29
CA GLU A 276 8.19 -17.21 34.25
C GLU A 276 7.78 -16.90 35.69
N LYS A 277 7.29 -15.68 35.97
CA LYS A 277 6.91 -15.28 37.34
C LYS A 277 5.53 -15.78 37.74
N LEU A 278 4.52 -15.54 36.91
CA LEU A 278 3.14 -15.97 37.17
C LEU A 278 2.88 -17.44 36.77
N GLY A 279 3.84 -18.07 36.07
CA GLY A 279 3.76 -19.49 35.71
C GLY A 279 2.57 -19.84 34.81
N LEU A 280 2.11 -18.90 33.97
CA LEU A 280 0.98 -19.19 33.07
C LEU A 280 1.33 -20.29 32.05
N PRO A 281 0.34 -21.07 31.60
CA PRO A 281 0.61 -22.31 30.88
C PRO A 281 1.26 -22.03 29.52
N LEU A 282 2.38 -22.72 29.26
CA LEU A 282 3.22 -22.50 28.09
C LEU A 282 2.57 -22.99 26.79
N GLU A 283 1.59 -23.88 26.86
CA GLU A 283 0.84 -24.38 25.70
C GLU A 283 0.04 -23.29 24.97
N TYR A 284 -0.29 -22.19 25.65
CA TYR A 284 -1.01 -21.07 25.03
C TYR A 284 -0.10 -20.09 24.30
N THR A 285 1.21 -20.17 24.50
CA THR A 285 2.19 -19.27 23.86
C THR A 285 3.16 -20.03 22.96
N LYS A 286 3.92 -19.28 22.16
CA LYS A 286 5.00 -19.78 21.33
C LYS A 286 6.25 -18.96 21.60
N LYS A 287 7.41 -19.60 21.63
CA LYS A 287 8.69 -18.89 21.61
C LYS A 287 8.93 -18.33 20.22
N THR A 288 9.13 -17.02 20.17
CA THR A 288 9.60 -16.27 19.00
C THR A 288 11.11 -16.07 19.10
N LYS A 289 11.73 -15.51 18.06
CA LYS A 289 13.17 -15.17 18.08
C LYS A 289 13.55 -14.24 19.25
N THR A 290 12.60 -13.48 19.79
CA THR A 290 12.84 -12.43 20.81
C THR A 290 12.27 -12.76 22.19
N GLY A 291 11.60 -13.90 22.37
CA GLY A 291 10.99 -14.31 23.64
C GLY A 291 9.61 -14.94 23.49
N TYR A 292 8.82 -15.00 24.57
CA TYR A 292 7.44 -15.50 24.50
C TYR A 292 6.53 -14.55 23.71
N SER A 293 5.64 -15.12 22.90
CA SER A 293 4.61 -14.33 22.22
C SER A 293 3.63 -13.77 23.25
N THR A 294 3.36 -12.47 23.14
CA THR A 294 2.28 -11.78 23.86
C THR A 294 1.30 -11.16 22.87
N ALA A 295 1.11 -11.79 21.70
CA ALA A 295 0.14 -11.36 20.71
C ALA A 295 -1.30 -11.43 21.25
N VAL A 296 -2.21 -10.65 20.65
CA VAL A 296 -3.60 -10.52 21.12
C VAL A 296 -4.29 -11.89 21.21
N ASP A 297 -4.10 -12.76 20.22
CA ASP A 297 -4.67 -14.11 20.16
C ASP A 297 -4.16 -15.03 21.29
N VAL A 298 -2.91 -14.85 21.73
CA VAL A 298 -2.35 -15.56 22.89
C VAL A 298 -2.97 -15.03 24.19
N LEU A 299 -3.04 -13.71 24.33
CA LEU A 299 -3.58 -13.07 25.52
C LEU A 299 -5.09 -13.33 25.68
N GLU A 300 -5.86 -13.36 24.60
CA GLU A 300 -7.30 -13.68 24.63
C GLU A 300 -7.57 -15.10 25.19
N ARG A 301 -6.70 -16.08 24.89
CA ARG A 301 -6.80 -17.44 25.44
C ARG A 301 -6.42 -17.51 26.92
N LEU A 302 -5.52 -16.63 27.37
CA LEU A 302 -5.07 -16.56 28.75
C LEU A 302 -5.99 -15.71 29.64
N ALA A 303 -6.77 -14.79 29.06
CA ALA A 303 -7.66 -13.89 29.79
C ALA A 303 -8.67 -14.60 30.73
N PRO A 304 -9.25 -15.78 30.39
CA PRO A 304 -10.16 -16.49 31.28
C PRO A 304 -9.49 -17.07 32.54
N ILE A 305 -8.17 -17.33 32.49
CA ILE A 305 -7.43 -17.99 33.58
C ILE A 305 -6.56 -17.01 34.39
N ALA A 306 -6.35 -15.79 33.90
CA ALA A 306 -5.49 -14.80 34.53
C ALA A 306 -6.10 -13.39 34.43
N PRO A 307 -6.66 -12.82 35.52
CA PRO A 307 -7.28 -11.49 35.51
C PRO A 307 -6.36 -10.36 35.01
N ILE A 308 -5.05 -10.45 35.32
CA ILE A 308 -4.03 -9.51 34.84
C ILE A 308 -4.00 -9.42 33.31
N VAL A 309 -4.23 -10.53 32.61
CA VAL A 309 -4.18 -10.58 31.14
C VAL A 309 -5.33 -9.79 30.53
N LYS A 310 -6.52 -9.83 31.13
CA LYS A 310 -7.65 -9.00 30.69
C LYS A 310 -7.31 -7.52 30.82
N LYS A 311 -6.72 -7.11 31.94
CA LYS A 311 -6.28 -5.71 32.16
C LYS A 311 -5.21 -5.27 31.17
N ILE A 312 -4.27 -6.15 30.84
CA ILE A 312 -3.24 -5.87 29.82
C ILE A 312 -3.86 -5.69 28.42
N LEU A 313 -4.87 -6.50 28.07
CA LEU A 313 -5.60 -6.34 26.80
C LEU A 313 -6.30 -4.96 26.75
N ASP A 314 -7.02 -4.61 27.81
CA ASP A 314 -7.69 -3.30 27.94
C ASP A 314 -6.67 -2.14 27.86
N TYR A 315 -5.55 -2.24 28.58
CA TYR A 315 -4.48 -1.25 28.57
C TYR A 315 -3.90 -1.06 27.16
N ARG A 316 -3.51 -2.15 26.48
CA ARG A 316 -2.91 -2.07 25.15
C ARG A 316 -3.87 -1.48 24.12
N GLN A 317 -5.17 -1.75 24.26
CA GLN A 317 -6.19 -1.18 23.42
C GLN A 317 -6.23 0.34 23.56
N ILE A 318 -6.37 0.87 24.78
CA ILE A 318 -6.45 2.31 25.02
C ILE A 318 -5.10 2.99 24.74
N ALA A 319 -3.97 2.40 25.12
CA ALA A 319 -2.64 2.93 24.84
C ALA A 319 -2.36 3.05 23.33
N LYS A 320 -2.85 2.11 22.50
CA LYS A 320 -2.76 2.22 21.05
C LYS A 320 -3.67 3.32 20.51
N ILE A 321 -4.90 3.43 21.03
CA ILE A 321 -5.83 4.53 20.71
C ILE A 321 -5.16 5.88 20.98
N GLN A 322 -4.59 6.03 22.17
CA GLN A 322 -3.92 7.23 22.63
C GLN A 322 -2.73 7.60 21.74
N SER A 323 -1.76 6.68 21.59
CA SER A 323 -0.51 6.99 20.90
C SER A 323 -0.69 7.15 19.39
N THR A 324 -1.37 6.21 18.72
CA THR A 324 -1.44 6.18 17.25
C THR A 324 -2.45 7.15 16.69
N TYR A 325 -3.61 7.32 17.34
CA TYR A 325 -4.73 8.06 16.76
C TYR A 325 -5.00 9.37 17.48
N VAL A 326 -5.02 9.40 18.82
CA VAL A 326 -5.35 10.64 19.54
C VAL A 326 -4.19 11.63 19.49
N ILE A 327 -2.99 11.21 19.89
CA ILE A 327 -1.78 12.03 19.82
C ILE A 327 -1.28 12.07 18.37
N GLY A 328 -1.12 10.90 17.75
CA GLY A 328 -0.54 10.78 16.42
C GLY A 328 -1.26 11.57 15.33
N LEU A 329 -2.59 11.76 15.37
CA LEU A 329 -3.32 12.56 14.38
C LEU A 329 -3.17 14.07 14.59
N GLN A 330 -2.92 14.54 15.82
CA GLN A 330 -2.86 15.98 16.12
C GLN A 330 -1.72 16.68 15.36
N ASP A 331 -0.60 15.98 15.17
CA ASP A 331 0.57 16.49 14.46
C ASP A 331 0.34 16.63 12.94
N TRP A 332 -0.72 15.99 12.41
CA TRP A 332 -1.09 16.04 10.99
C TRP A 332 -2.19 17.05 10.67
N ILE A 333 -2.73 17.74 11.68
CA ILE A 333 -3.71 18.81 11.47
C ILE A 333 -2.94 20.06 11.03
N LEU A 334 -3.10 20.44 9.76
CA LEU A 334 -2.47 21.61 9.18
C LEU A 334 -3.16 22.91 9.64
N ALA A 335 -2.59 24.05 9.23
CA ALA A 335 -3.05 25.38 9.66
C ALA A 335 -4.51 25.70 9.26
N ASP A 336 -5.05 25.01 8.26
CA ASP A 336 -6.45 25.13 7.83
C ASP A 336 -7.43 24.27 8.65
N GLY A 337 -6.93 23.55 9.67
CA GLY A 337 -7.74 22.68 10.52
C GLY A 337 -8.05 21.32 9.91
N LYS A 338 -7.37 20.95 8.82
CA LYS A 338 -7.61 19.69 8.10
C LYS A 338 -6.41 18.76 8.15
N ILE A 339 -6.69 17.48 7.92
CA ILE A 339 -5.68 16.46 7.64
C ILE A 339 -5.69 16.16 6.14
N HIS A 340 -4.52 16.26 5.52
CA HIS A 340 -4.31 15.96 4.11
C HIS A 340 -3.47 14.68 3.98
N THR A 341 -4.15 13.54 4.05
CA THR A 341 -3.48 12.24 3.85
C THR A 341 -2.95 12.12 2.42
N ARG A 342 -1.93 11.30 2.22
CA ARG A 342 -1.44 10.91 0.90
C ARG A 342 -1.93 9.50 0.57
N TYR A 343 -2.74 9.37 -0.47
CA TYR A 343 -3.13 8.08 -1.02
C TYR A 343 -2.05 7.57 -1.96
N VAL A 344 -1.38 6.48 -1.62
CA VAL A 344 -0.35 5.88 -2.47
C VAL A 344 -1.00 4.80 -3.34
N GLN A 345 -1.04 5.07 -4.65
CA GLN A 345 -1.73 4.25 -5.66
C GLN A 345 -0.86 3.12 -6.21
N ASP A 346 0.46 3.25 -6.06
CA ASP A 346 1.47 2.45 -6.73
C ASP A 346 2.32 1.59 -5.77
N LEU A 347 1.82 1.33 -4.56
CA LEU A 347 2.52 0.55 -3.54
C LEU A 347 2.10 -0.92 -3.50
N THR A 348 0.79 -1.19 -3.47
CA THR A 348 0.31 -2.56 -3.21
C THR A 348 0.39 -3.40 -4.47
N GLN A 349 0.77 -4.67 -4.36
CA GLN A 349 0.81 -5.58 -5.51
C GLN A 349 -0.58 -6.01 -6.00
N THR A 350 -1.65 -5.63 -5.28
CA THR A 350 -3.04 -5.98 -5.59
C THR A 350 -3.84 -4.82 -6.22
N GLY A 351 -3.21 -3.65 -6.42
CA GLY A 351 -3.89 -2.46 -6.95
C GLY A 351 -4.77 -1.71 -5.93
N ARG A 352 -4.75 -2.10 -4.64
CA ARG A 352 -5.42 -1.34 -3.58
C ARG A 352 -4.64 -0.06 -3.26
N LEU A 353 -5.37 1.01 -2.98
CA LEU A 353 -4.79 2.22 -2.41
C LEU A 353 -4.26 1.94 -1.01
N SER A 354 -3.17 2.60 -0.65
CA SER A 354 -2.75 2.77 0.74
C SER A 354 -2.83 4.25 1.13
N SER A 355 -2.76 4.54 2.42
CA SER A 355 -2.81 5.91 2.95
C SER A 355 -1.67 6.09 3.94
N VAL A 356 -0.93 7.19 3.78
CA VAL A 356 0.22 7.56 4.60
C VAL A 356 0.11 9.03 5.02
N ASP A 357 0.86 9.40 6.07
CA ASP A 357 1.02 10.78 6.52
C ASP A 357 -0.27 11.58 6.76
N PRO A 358 -1.23 11.10 7.57
CA PRO A 358 -1.28 9.82 8.28
C PRO A 358 -2.12 8.76 7.55
N ASN A 359 -2.07 7.51 8.01
CA ASN A 359 -2.96 6.47 7.51
C ASN A 359 -4.39 6.65 8.01
N LEU A 360 -5.30 7.06 7.13
CA LEU A 360 -6.73 7.23 7.42
C LEU A 360 -7.59 6.00 7.12
N GLN A 361 -7.01 4.95 6.51
CA GLN A 361 -7.74 3.71 6.18
C GLN A 361 -7.87 2.76 7.39
N ASN A 362 -7.03 2.93 8.41
CA ASN A 362 -6.99 2.04 9.58
C ASN A 362 -7.68 2.61 10.83
N ILE A 363 -8.39 3.75 10.71
CA ILE A 363 -9.09 4.38 11.85
C ILE A 363 -10.10 3.40 12.46
N PRO A 364 -9.99 3.06 13.76
CA PRO A 364 -10.80 2.02 14.39
C PRO A 364 -12.31 2.22 14.24
N VAL A 365 -13.04 1.11 14.07
CA VAL A 365 -14.52 1.11 13.93
C VAL A 365 -15.24 0.10 14.82
N ARG A 366 -14.53 -0.98 15.20
CA ARG A 366 -15.16 -2.13 15.87
C ARG A 366 -15.45 -1.88 17.35
N LEU A 367 -14.60 -1.08 18.00
CA LEU A 367 -14.66 -0.81 19.43
C LEU A 367 -15.27 0.57 19.67
N GLU A 368 -16.04 0.71 20.75
CA GLU A 368 -16.73 1.95 21.10
C GLU A 368 -15.76 3.12 21.24
N GLN A 369 -14.66 2.94 21.97
CA GLN A 369 -13.60 3.95 22.12
C GLN A 369 -12.95 4.30 20.79
N GLY A 370 -12.84 3.32 19.88
CA GLY A 370 -12.37 3.54 18.52
C GLY A 370 -13.31 4.41 17.68
N ARG A 371 -14.62 4.22 17.85
CA ARG A 371 -15.65 5.05 17.19
C ARG A 371 -15.64 6.49 17.70
N LEU A 372 -15.22 6.73 18.94
CA LEU A 372 -15.10 8.10 19.46
C LEU A 372 -14.07 8.92 18.67
N ILE A 373 -12.97 8.31 18.22
CA ILE A 373 -11.97 9.00 17.38
C ILE A 373 -12.64 9.55 16.11
N ARG A 374 -13.57 8.78 15.53
CA ARG A 374 -14.29 9.21 14.31
C ARG A 374 -15.17 10.44 14.53
N LYS A 375 -15.56 10.76 15.77
CA LYS A 375 -16.29 12.00 16.10
C LYS A 375 -15.44 13.26 15.94
N ALA A 376 -14.11 13.13 15.96
CA ALA A 376 -13.22 14.24 15.71
C ALA A 376 -13.24 14.66 14.23
N PHE A 377 -13.56 13.74 13.31
CA PHE A 377 -13.70 14.05 11.88
C PHE A 377 -15.08 14.63 11.62
N VAL A 378 -15.13 15.83 11.07
CA VAL A 378 -16.37 16.59 10.87
C VAL A 378 -16.48 17.12 9.45
N PRO A 379 -17.69 17.43 8.97
CA PRO A 379 -17.87 18.19 7.75
C PRO A 379 -17.17 19.55 7.84
N GLU A 380 -16.70 20.05 6.69
CA GLU A 380 -16.10 21.39 6.59
C GLU A 380 -17.12 22.51 6.78
N TRP A 381 -18.36 22.30 6.31
CA TRP A 381 -19.43 23.31 6.37
C TRP A 381 -20.50 22.91 7.40
N ASP A 382 -21.03 23.91 8.12
CA ASP A 382 -21.98 23.69 9.22
C ASP A 382 -23.26 22.94 8.80
N ASP A 383 -23.78 23.22 7.60
CA ASP A 383 -24.99 22.60 7.05
C ASP A 383 -24.70 21.33 6.22
N SER A 384 -23.54 20.70 6.41
CA SER A 384 -23.14 19.49 5.70
C SER A 384 -23.09 18.26 6.59
N VAL A 385 -23.06 17.08 5.96
CA VAL A 385 -22.95 15.78 6.63
C VAL A 385 -21.89 14.93 5.96
N LEU A 386 -21.26 14.04 6.72
CA LEU A 386 -20.39 13.00 6.16
C LEU A 386 -21.24 11.82 5.69
N LEU A 387 -21.19 11.51 4.40
CA LEU A 387 -21.82 10.33 3.82
C LEU A 387 -20.80 9.20 3.69
N SER A 388 -21.17 8.01 4.15
CA SER A 388 -20.37 6.79 3.98
C SER A 388 -21.16 5.76 3.19
N SER A 389 -20.53 5.21 2.15
CA SER A 389 -21.06 4.13 1.33
C SER A 389 -20.01 3.02 1.23
N ASP A 390 -20.43 1.76 1.43
CA ASP A 390 -19.56 0.59 1.46
C ASP A 390 -20.18 -0.52 0.59
N TYR A 391 -19.35 -1.23 -0.17
CA TYR A 391 -19.83 -2.35 -0.96
C TYR A 391 -20.11 -3.57 -0.08
N SER A 392 -21.37 -4.02 -0.06
CA SER A 392 -21.75 -5.24 0.65
C SER A 392 -21.09 -6.49 0.05
N GLN A 393 -19.97 -6.92 0.66
CA GLN A 393 -19.25 -8.17 0.37
C GLN A 393 -18.72 -8.24 -1.07
N ILE A 394 -18.10 -7.17 -1.55
CA ILE A 394 -17.59 -7.11 -2.94
C ILE A 394 -16.65 -8.27 -3.28
N GLU A 395 -15.78 -8.69 -2.36
CA GLU A 395 -14.83 -9.78 -2.64
C GLU A 395 -15.53 -11.11 -2.94
N LEU A 396 -16.58 -11.45 -2.19
CA LEU A 396 -17.35 -12.68 -2.44
C LEU A 396 -18.22 -12.55 -3.70
N ARG A 397 -18.68 -11.35 -4.05
CA ARG A 397 -19.42 -11.11 -5.29
C ARG A 397 -18.52 -11.25 -6.52
N VAL A 398 -17.30 -10.71 -6.45
CA VAL A 398 -16.28 -10.89 -7.49
C VAL A 398 -15.91 -12.36 -7.61
N LEU A 399 -15.73 -13.07 -6.49
CA LEU A 399 -15.51 -14.52 -6.50
C LEU A 399 -16.65 -15.26 -7.21
N ALA A 400 -17.91 -14.93 -6.89
CA ALA A 400 -19.07 -15.54 -7.55
C ALA A 400 -19.02 -15.34 -9.07
N HIS A 401 -18.65 -14.14 -9.51
CA HIS A 401 -18.53 -13.79 -10.92
C HIS A 401 -17.41 -14.57 -11.62
N ILE A 402 -16.18 -14.57 -11.08
CA ILE A 402 -15.01 -15.18 -11.73
C ILE A 402 -15.05 -16.71 -11.66
N SER A 403 -15.56 -17.28 -10.56
CA SER A 403 -15.69 -18.73 -10.40
C SER A 403 -16.91 -19.32 -11.08
N LYS A 404 -17.87 -18.46 -11.45
CA LYS A 404 -19.17 -18.86 -12.03
C LYS A 404 -19.90 -19.92 -11.19
N ASP A 405 -19.68 -19.91 -9.88
CA ASP A 405 -20.32 -20.86 -8.99
C ASP A 405 -21.81 -20.54 -8.85
N GLU A 406 -22.66 -21.43 -9.39
CA GLU A 406 -24.11 -21.22 -9.46
C GLU A 406 -24.74 -21.03 -8.08
N HIS A 407 -24.25 -21.74 -7.05
CA HIS A 407 -24.78 -21.62 -5.71
C HIS A 407 -24.46 -20.27 -5.08
N LEU A 408 -23.23 -19.79 -5.26
CA LEU A 408 -22.81 -18.49 -4.76
C LEU A 408 -23.52 -17.34 -5.51
N ILE A 409 -23.70 -17.46 -6.82
CA ILE A 409 -24.45 -16.50 -7.65
C ILE A 409 -25.91 -16.43 -7.20
N ASN A 410 -26.60 -17.58 -7.08
CA ASN A 410 -28.00 -17.61 -6.68
C ASN A 410 -28.20 -17.04 -5.27
N ALA A 411 -27.30 -17.35 -4.33
CA ALA A 411 -27.35 -16.78 -2.98
C ALA A 411 -27.30 -15.24 -2.98
N PHE A 412 -26.50 -14.63 -3.87
CA PHE A 412 -26.46 -13.17 -4.01
C PHE A 412 -27.67 -12.59 -4.74
N GLN A 413 -28.24 -13.30 -5.73
CA GLN A 413 -29.44 -12.86 -6.45
C GLN A 413 -30.70 -12.90 -5.58
N GLU A 414 -30.80 -13.89 -4.69
CA GLU A 414 -31.91 -14.07 -3.75
C GLU A 414 -31.79 -13.19 -2.49
N GLY A 415 -30.68 -12.45 -2.34
CA GLY A 415 -30.43 -11.61 -1.16
C GLY A 415 -30.20 -12.40 0.13
N ALA A 416 -29.79 -13.67 0.03
CA ALA A 416 -29.53 -14.52 1.18
C ALA A 416 -28.28 -14.06 1.96
N ASP A 417 -28.28 -14.26 3.28
CA ASP A 417 -27.05 -14.10 4.07
C ASP A 417 -26.07 -15.22 3.70
N ILE A 418 -25.02 -14.86 2.96
CA ILE A 418 -24.06 -15.84 2.47
C ILE A 418 -23.38 -16.63 3.59
N HIS A 419 -23.12 -16.02 4.74
CA HIS A 419 -22.47 -16.73 5.84
C HIS A 419 -23.40 -17.76 6.49
N THR A 420 -24.69 -17.44 6.59
CA THR A 420 -25.71 -18.38 7.03
C THR A 420 -25.88 -19.52 6.02
N SER A 421 -25.93 -19.20 4.72
CA SER A 421 -26.00 -20.18 3.63
C SER A 421 -24.80 -21.13 3.64
N THR A 422 -23.58 -20.60 3.81
CA THR A 422 -22.36 -21.41 3.97
C THR A 422 -22.42 -22.27 5.22
N ALA A 423 -22.87 -21.73 6.37
CA ALA A 423 -22.99 -22.49 7.61
C ALA A 423 -23.93 -23.70 7.43
N MET A 424 -25.09 -23.48 6.82
CA MET A 424 -26.05 -24.55 6.51
C MET A 424 -25.44 -25.65 5.64
N ARG A 425 -24.74 -25.26 4.56
CA ARG A 425 -24.17 -26.20 3.59
C ARG A 425 -22.95 -26.95 4.12
N VAL A 426 -22.09 -26.29 4.88
CA VAL A 426 -20.81 -26.83 5.37
C VAL A 426 -20.98 -27.58 6.69
N PHE A 427 -21.84 -27.10 7.58
CA PHE A 427 -22.07 -27.73 8.89
C PHE A 427 -23.29 -28.66 8.90
N GLY A 428 -24.03 -28.74 7.80
CA GLY A 428 -25.19 -29.62 7.66
C GLY A 428 -26.40 -29.15 8.48
N ILE A 429 -26.57 -27.84 8.65
CA ILE A 429 -27.71 -27.26 9.37
C ILE A 429 -28.87 -27.09 8.38
N GLU A 430 -30.00 -27.74 8.65
CA GLU A 430 -31.12 -27.82 7.70
C GLU A 430 -31.93 -26.52 7.59
N ARG A 431 -32.04 -25.76 8.69
CA ARG A 431 -32.88 -24.55 8.75
C ARG A 431 -32.07 -23.31 9.12
N PRO A 432 -32.31 -22.15 8.48
CA PRO A 432 -31.58 -20.92 8.78
C PRO A 432 -31.68 -20.48 10.25
N GLU A 433 -32.82 -20.70 10.89
CA GLU A 433 -33.07 -20.38 12.30
C GLU A 433 -32.25 -21.22 13.29
N ASP A 434 -31.73 -22.38 12.85
CA ASP A 434 -30.87 -23.24 13.67
C ASP A 434 -29.40 -22.82 13.60
N VAL A 435 -29.05 -21.84 12.75
CA VAL A 435 -27.68 -21.32 12.63
C VAL A 435 -27.39 -20.37 13.79
N THR A 436 -26.48 -20.79 14.69
CA THR A 436 -26.09 -19.93 15.81
C THR A 436 -25.17 -18.80 15.37
N ALA A 437 -25.02 -17.78 16.23
CA ALA A 437 -24.05 -16.71 16.01
C ALA A 437 -22.61 -17.23 15.88
N ASN A 438 -22.29 -18.36 16.53
CA ASN A 438 -20.98 -19.00 16.44
C ASN A 438 -20.82 -19.73 15.09
N ASP A 439 -21.85 -20.44 14.63
CA ASP A 439 -21.83 -21.10 13.32
C ASP A 439 -21.65 -20.07 12.20
N ARG A 440 -22.40 -18.98 12.24
CA ARG A 440 -22.26 -17.89 11.27
C ARG A 440 -20.85 -17.29 11.30
N ARG A 441 -20.24 -17.14 12.48
CA ARG A 441 -18.86 -16.64 12.63
C ARG A 441 -17.85 -17.62 12.04
N ASN A 442 -18.01 -18.91 12.29
CA ASN A 442 -17.14 -19.95 11.76
C ASN A 442 -17.25 -20.05 10.24
N ALA A 443 -18.47 -20.04 9.70
CA ALA A 443 -18.71 -20.03 8.26
C ALA A 443 -18.18 -18.77 7.58
N LYS A 444 -18.21 -17.61 8.26
CA LYS A 444 -17.52 -16.41 7.79
C LYS A 444 -16.01 -16.63 7.70
N ALA A 445 -15.39 -17.18 8.73
CA ALA A 445 -13.96 -17.49 8.71
C ALA A 445 -13.59 -18.55 7.65
N VAL A 446 -14.47 -19.51 7.37
CA VAL A 446 -14.32 -20.46 6.26
C VAL A 446 -14.40 -19.74 4.92
N ASN A 447 -15.46 -18.95 4.66
CA ASN A 447 -15.63 -18.20 3.40
C ASN A 447 -14.38 -17.35 3.09
N PHE A 448 -13.98 -16.48 4.01
CA PHE A 448 -12.81 -15.64 3.77
C PHE A 448 -11.52 -16.46 3.75
N GLY A 449 -11.36 -17.42 4.65
CA GLY A 449 -10.17 -18.26 4.70
C GLY A 449 -9.94 -19.03 3.40
N VAL A 450 -10.95 -19.73 2.90
CA VAL A 450 -10.85 -20.55 1.68
C VAL A 450 -10.56 -19.68 0.46
N VAL A 451 -11.19 -18.51 0.36
CA VAL A 451 -10.92 -17.53 -0.72
C VAL A 451 -9.49 -17.05 -0.73
N TYR A 452 -8.87 -16.92 0.44
CA TYR A 452 -7.44 -16.57 0.58
C TYR A 452 -6.52 -17.81 0.59
N GLY A 453 -7.03 -18.99 0.24
CA GLY A 453 -6.28 -20.24 0.18
C GLY A 453 -5.73 -20.69 1.54
N ILE A 454 -6.43 -20.40 2.64
CA ILE A 454 -6.01 -20.80 3.98
C ILE A 454 -5.74 -22.31 4.06
N SER A 455 -4.68 -22.68 4.77
CA SER A 455 -4.42 -24.11 5.06
C SER A 455 -5.37 -24.63 6.15
N ASP A 456 -5.54 -25.95 6.20
CA ASP A 456 -6.25 -26.63 7.28
C ASP A 456 -5.69 -26.26 8.68
N PHE A 457 -4.38 -26.08 8.79
CA PHE A 457 -3.72 -25.57 9.99
C PHE A 457 -4.06 -24.11 10.31
N GLY A 458 -4.14 -23.24 9.31
CA GLY A 458 -4.56 -21.84 9.50
C GLY A 458 -6.00 -21.76 9.98
N LEU A 459 -6.89 -22.51 9.34
CA LEU A 459 -8.31 -22.54 9.69
C LEU A 459 -8.55 -23.15 11.08
N SER A 460 -7.82 -24.21 11.44
CA SER A 460 -7.93 -24.81 12.78
C SER A 460 -7.58 -23.83 13.88
N ASN A 461 -6.55 -23.00 13.67
CA ASN A 461 -6.16 -21.96 14.64
C ASN A 461 -7.19 -20.84 14.75
N ASN A 462 -7.79 -20.41 13.63
CA ASN A 462 -8.80 -19.36 13.61
C ASN A 462 -10.10 -19.79 14.29
N LEU A 463 -10.49 -21.05 14.12
CA LEU A 463 -11.73 -21.61 14.65
C LEU A 463 -11.58 -22.25 16.04
N GLY A 464 -10.35 -22.54 16.47
CA GLY A 464 -10.11 -23.27 17.73
C GLY A 464 -10.54 -24.74 17.67
N ILE A 465 -10.57 -25.35 16.48
CA ILE A 465 -10.99 -26.74 16.25
C ILE A 465 -9.81 -27.63 15.88
N SER A 466 -10.01 -28.95 15.80
CA SER A 466 -8.95 -29.85 15.36
C SER A 466 -8.62 -29.65 13.88
N ARG A 467 -7.37 -29.93 13.49
CA ARG A 467 -6.95 -29.90 12.07
C ARG A 467 -7.80 -30.83 11.19
N LYS A 468 -8.26 -31.95 11.73
CA LYS A 468 -9.12 -32.91 11.03
C LYS A 468 -10.49 -32.30 10.71
N GLU A 469 -11.09 -31.61 11.66
CA GLU A 469 -12.37 -30.89 11.45
C GLU A 469 -12.20 -29.73 10.47
N ALA A 470 -11.13 -28.94 10.62
CA ALA A 470 -10.84 -27.86 9.68
C ALA A 470 -10.68 -28.36 8.25
N LYS A 471 -9.98 -29.49 8.05
CA LYS A 471 -9.87 -30.13 6.74
C LYS A 471 -11.25 -30.59 6.22
N ALA A 472 -12.07 -31.22 7.05
CA ALA A 472 -13.41 -31.64 6.66
C ALA A 472 -14.27 -30.43 6.21
N TYR A 473 -14.20 -29.30 6.91
CA TYR A 473 -14.90 -28.08 6.50
C TYR A 473 -14.43 -27.54 5.15
N ILE A 474 -13.13 -27.55 4.88
CA ILE A 474 -12.59 -27.12 3.58
C ILE A 474 -13.05 -28.08 2.47
N ASP A 475 -12.95 -29.38 2.70
CA ASP A 475 -13.32 -30.41 1.71
C ASP A 475 -14.84 -30.30 1.39
N THR A 476 -15.70 -30.22 2.42
CA THR A 476 -17.15 -30.01 2.23
C THR A 476 -17.46 -28.66 1.58
N TYR A 477 -16.72 -27.60 1.89
CA TYR A 477 -16.88 -26.32 1.21
C TYR A 477 -16.69 -26.47 -0.30
N PHE A 478 -15.62 -27.11 -0.75
CA PHE A 478 -15.37 -27.32 -2.18
C PHE A 478 -16.34 -28.30 -2.84
N GLU A 479 -16.86 -29.28 -2.11
CA GLU A 479 -17.95 -30.14 -2.60
C GLU A 479 -19.24 -29.35 -2.83
N ARG A 480 -19.53 -28.36 -1.98
CA ARG A 480 -20.74 -27.52 -2.04
C ARG A 480 -20.61 -26.32 -2.97
N PHE A 481 -19.39 -25.88 -3.27
CA PHE A 481 -19.09 -24.77 -4.17
C PHE A 481 -18.05 -25.21 -5.24
N PRO A 482 -18.42 -26.12 -6.16
CA PRO A 482 -17.48 -26.72 -7.11
C PRO A 482 -16.92 -25.70 -8.11
N GLY A 483 -17.65 -24.62 -8.43
CA GLY A 483 -17.16 -23.57 -9.33
C GLY A 483 -15.94 -22.87 -8.75
N ILE A 484 -15.93 -22.62 -7.44
CA ILE A 484 -14.80 -22.01 -6.73
C ILE A 484 -13.56 -22.92 -6.81
N LYS A 485 -13.73 -24.23 -6.58
CA LYS A 485 -12.63 -25.18 -6.66
C LYS A 485 -12.01 -25.21 -8.06
N ASN A 486 -12.85 -25.31 -9.09
CA ASN A 486 -12.39 -25.35 -10.48
C ASN A 486 -11.62 -24.08 -10.85
N TYR A 487 -12.14 -22.91 -10.45
CA TYR A 487 -11.45 -21.64 -10.65
C TYR A 487 -10.07 -21.60 -9.98
N MET A 488 -9.96 -22.04 -8.72
CA MET A 488 -8.67 -22.06 -8.01
C MET A 488 -7.65 -22.96 -8.71
N ASP A 489 -8.07 -24.15 -9.17
CA ASP A 489 -7.21 -25.08 -9.89
C ASP A 489 -6.77 -24.51 -11.26
N GLU A 490 -7.69 -23.85 -11.97
CA GLU A 490 -7.43 -23.21 -13.27
C GLU A 490 -6.46 -22.03 -13.16
N VAL A 491 -6.69 -21.11 -12.21
CA VAL A 491 -5.82 -19.94 -11.98
C VAL A 491 -4.42 -20.36 -11.60
N VAL A 492 -4.25 -21.37 -10.75
CA VAL A 492 -2.92 -21.87 -10.39
C VAL A 492 -2.22 -22.48 -11.61
N ARG A 493 -2.94 -23.21 -12.47
CA ARG A 493 -2.37 -23.74 -13.71
C ARG A 493 -1.93 -22.62 -14.65
N GLU A 494 -2.81 -21.65 -14.88
CA GLU A 494 -2.53 -20.49 -15.73
C GLU A 494 -1.32 -19.70 -15.22
N ALA A 495 -1.24 -19.47 -13.90
CA ALA A 495 -0.12 -18.78 -13.27
C ALA A 495 1.20 -19.54 -13.48
N ARG A 496 1.19 -20.88 -13.42
CA ARG A 496 2.39 -21.70 -13.69
C ARG A 496 2.84 -21.63 -15.13
N ASP A 497 1.89 -21.59 -16.06
CA ASP A 497 2.16 -21.55 -17.51
C ASP A 497 2.63 -20.17 -17.97
N LYS A 498 1.99 -19.09 -17.47
CA LYS A 498 2.27 -17.70 -17.88
C LYS A 498 3.32 -16.99 -17.01
N GLY A 499 3.47 -17.40 -15.76
CA GLY A 499 4.31 -16.72 -14.77
C GLY A 499 3.64 -15.53 -14.07
N TYR A 500 2.36 -15.23 -14.39
CA TYR A 500 1.60 -14.13 -13.79
C TYR A 500 0.09 -14.45 -13.76
N VAL A 501 -0.67 -13.65 -13.02
CA VAL A 501 -2.15 -13.63 -13.06
C VAL A 501 -2.66 -12.23 -13.43
N GLU A 502 -3.89 -12.15 -13.95
CA GLU A 502 -4.55 -10.91 -14.33
C GLU A 502 -5.89 -10.72 -13.61
N THR A 503 -6.22 -9.47 -13.29
CA THR A 503 -7.57 -9.09 -12.83
C THR A 503 -8.53 -8.86 -14.01
N LEU A 504 -9.81 -8.59 -13.73
CA LEU A 504 -10.84 -8.28 -14.74
C LEU A 504 -10.42 -7.16 -15.72
N PHE A 505 -9.64 -6.19 -15.24
CA PHE A 505 -9.21 -5.03 -16.02
C PHE A 505 -7.72 -5.10 -16.39
N LYS A 506 -7.18 -6.32 -16.56
CA LYS A 506 -5.81 -6.55 -17.08
C LYS A 506 -4.67 -6.04 -16.20
N ARG A 507 -4.93 -5.67 -14.95
CA ARG A 507 -3.85 -5.51 -13.95
C ARG A 507 -3.15 -6.84 -13.78
N ARG A 508 -1.82 -6.86 -13.90
CA ARG A 508 -1.00 -8.07 -13.79
C ARG A 508 -0.27 -8.13 -12.46
N ARG A 509 -0.01 -9.35 -12.00
CA ARG A 509 0.92 -9.62 -10.92
C ARG A 509 1.82 -10.79 -11.29
N GLU A 510 3.11 -10.53 -11.39
CA GLU A 510 4.11 -11.57 -11.64
C GLU A 510 4.30 -12.46 -10.41
N LEU A 511 4.56 -13.75 -10.66
CA LEU A 511 4.70 -14.77 -9.65
C LEU A 511 5.94 -15.63 -9.95
N PRO A 512 7.17 -15.08 -9.81
CA PRO A 512 8.40 -15.80 -10.14
C PRO A 512 8.56 -17.12 -9.35
N ASP A 513 7.98 -17.17 -8.16
CA ASP A 513 8.03 -18.30 -7.24
C ASP A 513 6.98 -19.40 -7.51
N ILE A 514 6.08 -19.22 -8.49
CA ILE A 514 4.97 -20.16 -8.76
C ILE A 514 5.45 -21.57 -9.15
N ASN A 515 6.66 -21.66 -9.71
CA ASN A 515 7.31 -22.91 -10.12
C ASN A 515 8.43 -23.35 -9.15
N SER A 516 8.52 -22.73 -7.96
CA SER A 516 9.55 -23.08 -6.96
C SER A 516 9.46 -24.54 -6.54
N ARG A 517 10.61 -25.21 -6.39
CA ARG A 517 10.67 -26.59 -5.86
C ARG A 517 10.31 -26.65 -4.38
N ASN A 518 10.52 -25.56 -3.64
CA ASN A 518 10.19 -25.46 -2.23
C ASN A 518 8.67 -25.35 -2.04
N PHE A 519 8.08 -26.33 -1.36
CA PHE A 519 6.63 -26.41 -1.13
C PHE A 519 6.05 -25.16 -0.46
N ASN A 520 6.75 -24.57 0.51
CA ASN A 520 6.24 -23.41 1.25
C ASN A 520 6.24 -22.15 0.38
N ILE A 521 7.29 -21.95 -0.41
CA ILE A 521 7.43 -20.82 -1.33
C ILE A 521 6.39 -20.94 -2.45
N ARG A 522 6.34 -22.10 -3.10
CA ARG A 522 5.34 -22.39 -4.13
C ARG A 522 3.92 -22.26 -3.62
N GLY A 523 3.61 -22.85 -2.46
CA GLY A 523 2.27 -22.75 -1.87
C GLY A 523 1.88 -21.31 -1.52
N PHE A 524 2.84 -20.44 -1.18
CA PHE A 524 2.56 -19.01 -1.00
C PHE A 524 2.26 -18.32 -2.34
N ALA A 525 3.02 -18.61 -3.39
CA ALA A 525 2.77 -18.09 -4.73
C ALA A 525 1.41 -18.56 -5.28
N GLU A 526 1.01 -19.81 -5.06
CA GLU A 526 -0.31 -20.36 -5.46
C GLU A 526 -1.47 -19.63 -4.75
N ARG A 527 -1.37 -19.41 -3.43
CA ARG A 527 -2.36 -18.61 -2.69
C ARG A 527 -2.41 -17.17 -3.19
N THR A 528 -1.26 -16.62 -3.55
CA THR A 528 -1.13 -15.28 -4.11
C THR A 528 -1.80 -15.20 -5.47
N ALA A 529 -1.63 -16.20 -6.33
CA ALA A 529 -2.29 -16.31 -7.64
C ALA A 529 -3.82 -16.29 -7.51
N ILE A 530 -4.37 -17.03 -6.55
CA ILE A 530 -5.82 -17.10 -6.33
C ILE A 530 -6.38 -15.79 -5.77
N ASN A 531 -5.62 -15.13 -4.90
CA ASN A 531 -6.07 -13.93 -4.20
C ASN A 531 -5.96 -12.66 -5.05
N SER A 532 -4.95 -12.58 -5.92
CA SER A 532 -4.71 -11.41 -6.78
C SER A 532 -5.73 -11.40 -7.90
#